data_AF-A0A101XYJ8-F1
#
_entry.id   AF-A0A101XYJ8-F1
#
_cell.length_a   1.000
_cell.length_b   1.000
_cell.length_c   1.000
_cell.angle_alpha   90.00
_cell.angle_beta   90.00
_cell.angle_gamma   90.00
#
_symmetry.space_group_name_H-M   'P 1'
#
loop_
_entity.id
_entity.type
_entity.pdbx_description
1 polymer ?
#
loop_
_entity_poly.entity_id
_entity_poly.type
_entity_poly.pdbx_seq_one_letter_code
_entity_poly.pdbx_strand_id
1 'polypeptide(L)'
;MLEYAYSPDSREEEISELTAIQRKMFICNKLPLYRLPLLYTLDADTSYGAVRAALYTVIKAHKTLQVKYDYDPQLRKFYQRYTPLQPEDFSVEPLEIHEAPEEYIRGCSSGIDLAAHYPWRLTFLEWLDKRFLYVEFHHIAVDGLGIRRFEQDFIGTLLEGQEIIPQASLPLSGYRAICELQGHSAAPAEVKERLLRLRRCSPDLLPVPEGLPSCLQPPARKRSSSWPYG
;
A
#
# COMPACT_ATOMS: atom_id res chain seq x y z
N MET A 1 -9.03 26.31 -5.57
CA MET A 1 -7.87 25.44 -5.85
C MET A 1 -6.96 25.58 -4.64
N LEU A 2 -7.13 24.70 -3.64
CA LEU A 2 -6.31 24.71 -2.43
C LEU A 2 -5.10 23.83 -2.72
N GLU A 3 -3.97 24.46 -3.03
CA GLU A 3 -2.67 23.81 -2.99
C GLU A 3 -2.36 23.48 -1.53
N TYR A 4 -2.52 22.20 -1.18
CA TYR A 4 -2.05 21.69 0.10
C TYR A 4 -0.54 21.50 -0.02
N ALA A 5 0.20 22.56 0.29
CA ALA A 5 1.65 22.53 0.36
C ALA A 5 2.06 21.51 1.44
N TYR A 6 2.46 20.32 0.99
CA TYR A 6 3.24 19.39 1.77
C TYR A 6 4.52 20.12 2.19
N SER A 7 4.61 20.48 3.48
CA SER A 7 5.82 21.04 4.07
C SER A 7 6.66 19.86 4.57
N PRO A 8 7.77 19.49 3.91
CA PRO A 8 8.64 18.46 4.43
C PRO A 8 9.35 19.04 5.66
N ASP A 9 8.90 18.67 6.85
CA ASP A 9 9.73 18.86 8.03
C ASP A 9 11.01 18.05 7.80
N SER A 10 12.13 18.76 7.76
CA SER A 10 13.35 18.30 7.10
C SER A 10 14.39 17.74 8.06
N ARG A 11 14.06 17.45 9.33
CA ARG A 11 15.07 16.97 10.29
C ARG A 11 14.69 15.87 11.31
N GLU A 12 13.46 15.43 11.45
CA GLU A 12 13.10 14.32 12.36
C GLU A 12 11.97 13.56 11.66
N GLU A 13 12.13 12.31 11.21
CA GLU A 13 12.00 11.14 12.08
C GLU A 13 12.76 9.95 11.48
N GLU A 14 13.93 9.65 12.02
CA GLU A 14 14.62 8.38 11.73
C GLU A 14 13.87 7.19 12.38
N ILE A 15 13.04 7.47 13.39
CA ILE A 15 12.22 6.52 14.15
C ILE A 15 10.85 7.15 14.41
N SER A 16 9.76 6.39 14.20
CA SER A 16 8.38 6.84 14.48
C SER A 16 7.53 5.71 15.04
N GLU A 17 6.49 6.04 15.81
CA GLU A 17 5.56 5.06 16.38
C GLU A 17 4.65 4.47 15.28
N LEU A 18 4.36 3.17 15.34
CA LEU A 18 3.47 2.53 14.37
C LEU A 18 2.04 3.04 14.52
N THR A 19 1.38 3.22 13.38
CA THR A 19 -0.07 3.42 13.36
C THR A 19 -0.80 2.19 13.96
N ALA A 20 -2.04 2.38 14.39
CA ALA A 20 -2.82 1.30 15.00
C ALA A 20 -2.98 0.08 14.08
N ILE A 21 -3.06 0.29 12.75
CA ILE A 21 -3.15 -0.80 11.77
C ILE A 21 -1.79 -1.47 11.54
N GLN A 22 -0.71 -0.70 11.41
CA GLN A 22 0.64 -1.25 11.26
C GLN A 22 1.05 -2.07 12.50
N ARG A 23 0.65 -1.64 13.70
CA ARG A 23 0.87 -2.41 14.94
C ARG A 23 0.21 -3.78 14.89
N LYS A 24 -1.05 -3.88 14.43
CA LYS A 24 -1.74 -5.17 14.29
C LYS A 24 -1.04 -6.08 13.29
N MET A 25 -0.61 -5.52 12.16
CA MET A 25 0.14 -6.23 11.14
C MET A 25 1.48 -6.74 11.68
N PHE A 26 2.21 -5.90 12.43
CA PHE A 26 3.49 -6.27 13.01
C PHE A 26 3.36 -7.39 14.05
N ILE A 27 2.32 -7.39 14.89
CA ILE A 27 2.08 -8.48 15.87
C ILE A 27 1.98 -9.84 15.18
N CYS A 28 1.41 -9.89 13.97
CA CYS A 28 1.23 -11.11 13.20
C CYS A 28 2.29 -11.32 12.12
N ASN A 29 3.41 -10.58 12.12
CA ASN A 29 4.31 -10.50 10.96
C ASN A 29 4.91 -11.86 10.52
N LYS A 30 5.11 -12.78 11.48
CA LYS A 30 5.64 -14.12 11.21
C LYS A 30 4.59 -15.09 10.65
N LEU A 31 3.32 -14.71 10.71
CA LEU A 31 2.21 -15.44 10.11
C LEU A 31 1.99 -14.96 8.67
N PRO A 32 1.47 -15.81 7.78
CA PRO A 32 1.25 -15.44 6.38
C PRO A 32 -0.03 -14.60 6.18
N LEU A 33 -0.36 -13.68 7.11
CA LEU A 33 -1.65 -12.97 7.16
C LEU A 33 -1.67 -11.59 6.47
N TYR A 34 -0.53 -11.08 6.01
CA TYR A 34 -0.43 -9.76 5.36
C TYR A 34 0.56 -9.77 4.20
N ARG A 35 0.55 -10.85 3.43
CA ARG A 35 1.41 -11.02 2.25
C ARG A 35 0.73 -10.41 1.03
N LEU A 36 1.52 -9.75 0.19
CA LEU A 36 1.14 -9.24 -1.12
C LEU A 36 2.05 -9.87 -2.18
N PRO A 37 1.79 -11.13 -2.57
CA PRO A 37 2.55 -11.81 -3.61
C PRO A 37 2.19 -11.26 -5.00
N LEU A 38 3.22 -10.99 -5.79
CA LEU A 38 3.16 -10.54 -7.18
C LEU A 38 4.07 -11.46 -7.99
N LEU A 39 3.59 -11.91 -9.15
CA LEU A 39 4.32 -12.82 -10.04
C LEU A 39 4.35 -12.22 -11.44
N TYR A 40 5.53 -12.05 -11.99
CA TYR A 40 5.75 -11.55 -13.33
C TYR A 40 6.44 -12.62 -14.17
N THR A 41 5.96 -12.83 -15.39
CA THR A 41 6.70 -13.65 -16.37
C THR A 41 7.82 -12.80 -16.95
N LEU A 42 9.01 -13.38 -17.09
CA LEU A 42 10.15 -12.75 -17.73
C LEU A 42 10.37 -13.38 -19.09
N ASP A 43 10.57 -12.56 -20.11
CA ASP A 43 10.97 -13.05 -21.42
C ASP A 43 12.38 -13.66 -21.36
N ALA A 44 12.64 -14.66 -22.21
CA ALA A 44 13.87 -15.44 -22.15
C ALA A 44 15.15 -14.60 -22.38
N ASP A 45 15.03 -13.51 -23.12
CA ASP A 45 16.09 -12.53 -23.42
C ASP A 45 16.25 -11.47 -22.32
N THR A 46 15.33 -11.39 -21.36
CA THR A 46 15.43 -10.46 -20.23
C THR A 46 16.54 -10.90 -19.28
N SER A 47 17.56 -10.06 -19.13
CA SER A 47 18.68 -10.31 -18.23
C SER A 47 18.27 -10.19 -16.76
N TYR A 48 18.58 -11.20 -15.95
CA TYR A 48 18.45 -11.10 -14.48
C TYR A 48 19.24 -9.93 -13.89
N GLY A 49 20.39 -9.57 -14.48
CA GLY A 49 21.17 -8.42 -14.04
C GLY A 49 20.41 -7.10 -14.20
N ALA A 50 19.72 -6.93 -15.34
CA ALA A 50 18.91 -5.74 -15.60
C ALA A 50 17.71 -5.67 -14.64
N VAL A 51 17.02 -6.79 -14.43
CA VAL A 51 15.89 -6.87 -13.49
C VAL A 51 16.33 -6.58 -12.06
N ARG A 52 17.47 -7.15 -11.60
CA ARG A 52 18.04 -6.85 -10.28
C ARG A 52 18.38 -5.37 -10.11
N ALA A 53 19.02 -4.77 -11.11
CA ALA A 53 19.38 -3.36 -11.07
C ALA A 53 18.14 -2.45 -11.00
N ALA A 54 17.10 -2.77 -11.76
CA ALA A 54 15.82 -2.05 -11.72
C ALA A 54 15.14 -2.20 -10.35
N LEU A 55 15.04 -3.42 -9.81
CA LEU A 55 14.48 -3.67 -8.48
C LEU A 55 15.22 -2.91 -7.39
N TYR A 56 16.55 -2.98 -7.37
CA TYR A 56 17.38 -2.26 -6.40
C TYR A 56 17.14 -0.75 -6.48
N THR A 57 17.11 -0.20 -7.70
CA THR A 57 16.88 1.23 -7.93
C THR A 57 15.52 1.67 -7.39
N VAL A 58 14.45 0.92 -7.69
CA VAL A 58 13.09 1.21 -7.23
C VAL A 58 12.99 1.10 -5.71
N ILE A 59 13.48 0.01 -5.12
CA ILE A 59 13.41 -0.20 -3.67
C ILE A 59 14.18 0.87 -2.91
N LYS A 60 15.36 1.24 -3.42
CA LYS A 60 16.18 2.31 -2.85
C LYS A 60 15.55 3.69 -2.99
N ALA A 61 14.74 3.92 -4.02
CA ALA A 61 13.99 5.17 -4.16
C ALA A 61 12.82 5.28 -3.17
N HIS A 62 12.20 4.16 -2.78
CA HIS A 62 11.02 4.14 -1.90
C HIS A 62 11.38 3.91 -0.43
N LYS A 63 11.34 4.98 0.38
CA LYS A 63 11.66 4.88 1.82
C LYS A 63 10.81 3.86 2.58
N THR A 64 9.54 3.65 2.21
CA THR A 64 8.64 2.67 2.86
C THR A 64 9.15 1.24 2.74
N LEU A 65 9.95 0.92 1.72
CA LEU A 65 10.57 -0.39 1.52
C LEU A 65 11.91 -0.55 2.26
N GLN A 66 12.40 0.53 2.87
CA GLN A 66 13.66 0.61 3.61
C GLN A 66 13.39 0.85 5.09
N VAL A 67 12.47 0.08 5.65
CA VAL A 67 12.00 0.22 7.03
C VAL A 67 12.15 -1.10 7.76
N LYS A 68 12.68 -1.04 8.99
CA LYS A 68 12.60 -2.14 9.97
C LYS A 68 11.61 -1.78 11.07
N TYR A 69 10.95 -2.80 11.62
CA TYR A 69 9.88 -2.65 12.60
C TYR A 69 10.28 -3.32 13.90
N ASP A 70 9.99 -2.69 15.03
CA ASP A 70 10.41 -3.21 16.33
C ASP A 70 9.38 -2.93 17.43
N TYR A 71 9.49 -3.67 18.53
CA TYR A 71 8.76 -3.46 19.77
C TYR A 71 9.73 -3.16 20.90
N ASP A 72 9.59 -2.00 21.53
CA ASP A 72 10.31 -1.64 22.74
C ASP A 72 9.53 -2.15 23.98
N PRO A 73 10.05 -3.13 24.75
CA PRO A 73 9.36 -3.64 25.92
C PRO A 73 9.32 -2.66 27.11
N GLN A 74 10.30 -1.76 27.22
CA GLN A 74 10.38 -0.79 28.31
C GLN A 74 9.35 0.32 28.11
N LEU A 75 9.27 0.84 26.89
CA LEU A 75 8.29 1.86 26.51
C LEU A 75 6.91 1.27 26.19
N ARG A 76 6.83 -0.05 26.03
CA ARG A 76 5.64 -0.80 25.58
C ARG A 76 5.05 -0.24 24.29
N LYS A 77 5.92 0.16 23.36
CA LYS A 77 5.56 0.83 22.12
C LYS A 77 6.15 0.11 20.92
N PHE A 78 5.47 0.24 19.78
CA PHE A 78 5.89 -0.34 18.51
C PHE A 78 6.39 0.79 17.62
N TYR A 79 7.53 0.59 16.97
CA TYR A 79 8.16 1.62 16.16
C TYR A 79 8.54 1.08 14.79
N GLN A 80 8.68 2.00 13.85
CA GLN A 80 9.37 1.80 12.58
C GLN A 80 10.60 2.68 12.54
N ARG A 81 11.67 2.15 11.94
CA ARG A 81 12.94 2.85 11.74
C ARG A 81 13.32 2.80 10.28
N TYR A 82 13.58 3.96 9.70
CA TYR A 82 14.17 4.02 8.38
C TYR A 82 15.60 3.44 8.46
N THR A 83 15.85 2.39 7.68
CA THR A 83 17.12 1.67 7.63
C THR A 83 17.55 1.61 6.17
N PRO A 84 18.38 2.56 5.69
CA PRO A 84 18.77 2.64 4.29
C PRO A 84 19.29 1.30 3.77
N LEU A 85 18.77 0.85 2.63
CA LEU A 85 19.20 -0.39 2.01
C LEU A 85 20.66 -0.28 1.56
N GLN A 86 21.51 -1.17 2.06
CA GLN A 86 22.89 -1.29 1.57
C GLN A 86 22.96 -2.31 0.43
N PRO A 87 23.91 -2.16 -0.51
CA PRO A 87 24.12 -3.14 -1.58
C PRO A 87 24.27 -4.58 -1.08
N GLU A 88 24.93 -4.77 0.07
CA GLU A 88 25.24 -6.09 0.64
C GLU A 88 23.99 -6.78 1.22
N ASP A 89 22.95 -6.00 1.55
CA ASP A 89 21.66 -6.50 2.05
C ASP A 89 20.69 -6.85 0.91
N PHE A 90 21.07 -6.60 -0.35
CA PHE A 90 20.22 -6.81 -1.51
C PHE A 90 20.74 -7.93 -2.41
N SER A 91 20.05 -9.07 -2.38
CA SER A 91 20.28 -10.20 -3.27
C SER A 91 18.96 -10.76 -3.78
N VAL A 92 18.94 -11.16 -5.05
CA VAL A 92 17.80 -11.80 -5.70
C VAL A 92 18.36 -12.94 -6.54
N GLU A 93 18.26 -14.16 -6.04
CA GLU A 93 18.83 -15.32 -6.70
C GLU A 93 17.77 -16.13 -7.47
N PRO A 94 18.18 -16.80 -8.56
CA PRO A 94 17.34 -17.81 -9.20
C PRO A 94 17.15 -19.03 -8.31
N LEU A 95 15.93 -19.55 -8.35
CA LEU A 95 15.48 -20.74 -7.67
C LEU A 95 14.72 -21.61 -8.68
N GLU A 96 15.25 -22.80 -8.93
CA GLU A 96 14.52 -23.83 -9.67
C GLU A 96 13.42 -24.40 -8.77
N ILE A 97 12.18 -24.40 -9.26
CA ILE A 97 11.02 -24.96 -8.57
C ILE A 97 10.48 -26.17 -9.32
N HIS A 98 9.83 -27.09 -8.59
CA HIS A 98 9.36 -28.35 -9.16
C HIS A 98 7.83 -28.40 -9.37
N GLU A 99 7.12 -27.48 -8.74
CA GLU A 99 5.69 -27.22 -8.90
C GLU A 99 5.44 -25.95 -9.74
N ALA A 100 4.19 -25.72 -10.13
CA ALA A 100 3.83 -24.48 -10.82
C ALA A 100 4.10 -23.25 -9.93
N PRO A 101 4.53 -22.09 -10.47
CA PRO A 101 4.82 -20.90 -9.68
C PRO A 101 3.69 -20.48 -8.73
N GLU A 102 2.43 -20.63 -9.14
CA GLU A 102 1.28 -20.30 -8.30
C GLU A 102 1.10 -21.30 -7.14
N GLU A 103 1.48 -22.56 -7.34
CA GLU A 103 1.49 -23.58 -6.27
C GLU A 103 2.61 -23.31 -5.28
N TYR A 104 3.81 -22.98 -5.77
CA TYR A 104 4.93 -22.55 -4.94
C TYR A 104 4.54 -21.36 -4.03
N ILE A 105 3.94 -20.32 -4.61
CA ILE A 105 3.50 -19.13 -3.87
C ILE A 105 2.43 -19.46 -2.81
N ARG A 106 1.48 -20.36 -3.14
CA ARG A 106 0.47 -20.86 -2.18
C ARG A 106 1.09 -21.71 -1.08
N GLY A 107 2.13 -22.49 -1.41
CA GLY A 107 2.86 -23.36 -0.51
C GLY A 107 3.75 -22.60 0.48
N CYS A 108 4.23 -21.41 0.11
CA CYS A 108 4.88 -20.49 1.05
C CYS A 108 3.94 -20.23 2.23
N SER A 109 4.30 -20.71 3.42
CA SER A 109 3.46 -20.63 4.63
C SER A 109 4.03 -19.73 5.71
N SER A 110 5.22 -19.16 5.50
CA SER A 110 5.87 -18.25 6.43
C SER A 110 5.52 -16.79 6.14
N GLY A 111 5.28 -16.00 7.19
CA GLY A 111 5.29 -14.55 7.09
C GLY A 111 6.71 -13.98 6.94
N ILE A 112 6.85 -12.66 6.98
CA ILE A 112 8.14 -11.97 6.96
C ILE A 112 8.44 -11.51 8.39
N ASP A 113 9.55 -11.97 8.98
CA ASP A 113 10.00 -11.44 10.27
C ASP A 113 10.49 -10.00 10.11
N LEU A 114 9.57 -9.05 10.28
CA LEU A 114 9.80 -7.61 10.06
C LEU A 114 10.78 -6.99 11.06
N ALA A 115 11.15 -7.70 12.12
CA ALA A 115 12.22 -7.29 13.02
C ALA A 115 13.61 -7.62 12.46
N ALA A 116 13.72 -8.70 11.69
CA ALA A 116 14.98 -9.16 11.10
C ALA A 116 15.17 -8.67 9.66
N HIS A 117 14.09 -8.58 8.89
CA HIS A 117 14.12 -8.38 7.44
C HIS A 117 13.33 -7.14 7.01
N TYR A 118 13.67 -6.63 5.83
CA TYR A 118 12.87 -5.62 5.12
C TYR A 118 11.47 -6.16 4.79
N PRO A 119 10.47 -5.30 4.50
CA PRO A 119 9.08 -5.71 4.30
C PRO A 119 8.83 -6.31 2.91
N TRP A 120 9.79 -7.08 2.39
CA TRP A 120 9.71 -7.72 1.09
C TRP A 120 10.56 -9.00 0.99
N ARG A 121 10.20 -9.87 0.04
CA ARG A 121 10.98 -11.00 -0.45
C ARG A 121 11.00 -10.98 -1.97
N LEU A 122 12.15 -11.24 -2.56
CA LEU A 122 12.36 -11.22 -4.01
C LEU A 122 13.05 -12.51 -4.42
N THR A 123 12.58 -13.15 -5.48
CA THR A 123 13.19 -14.39 -5.98
C THR A 123 12.93 -14.51 -7.47
N PHE A 124 13.93 -14.94 -8.24
CA PHE A 124 13.66 -15.41 -9.60
C PHE A 124 13.25 -16.87 -9.53
N LEU A 125 12.13 -17.24 -10.14
CA LEU A 125 11.69 -18.63 -10.21
C LEU A 125 11.95 -19.16 -11.61
N GLU A 126 12.46 -20.39 -11.70
CA GLU A 126 12.63 -21.12 -12.95
C GLU A 126 11.77 -22.38 -12.93
N TRP A 127 10.91 -22.53 -13.94
CA TRP A 127 10.00 -23.67 -14.08
C TRP A 127 9.73 -24.00 -15.55
N LEU A 128 10.01 -25.24 -15.96
CA LEU A 128 9.82 -25.73 -17.34
C LEU A 128 10.41 -24.77 -18.40
N ASP A 129 11.69 -24.42 -18.25
CA ASP A 129 12.44 -23.49 -19.11
C ASP A 129 11.89 -22.05 -19.16
N LYS A 130 10.90 -21.71 -18.31
CA LYS A 130 10.37 -20.35 -18.16
C LYS A 130 10.93 -19.69 -16.92
N ARG A 131 11.06 -18.36 -17.01
CA ARG A 131 11.57 -17.50 -15.95
C ARG A 131 10.47 -16.61 -15.42
N PHE A 132 10.46 -16.43 -14.11
CA PHE A 132 9.52 -15.57 -13.43
C PHE A 132 10.26 -14.70 -12.41
N LEU A 133 9.73 -13.51 -12.15
CA LEU A 133 10.07 -12.72 -10.98
C LEU A 133 8.94 -12.84 -9.97
N TYR A 134 9.25 -13.40 -8.81
CA TYR A 134 8.38 -13.37 -7.65
C TYR A 134 8.78 -12.22 -6.73
N VAL A 135 7.84 -11.33 -6.49
CA VAL A 135 7.95 -10.22 -5.53
C VAL A 135 6.87 -10.40 -4.49
N GLU A 136 7.24 -10.41 -3.22
CA GLU A 136 6.26 -10.39 -2.14
C GLU A 136 6.52 -9.21 -1.24
N PHE A 137 5.52 -8.35 -1.09
CA PHE A 137 5.54 -7.28 -0.08
C PHE A 137 4.79 -7.72 1.18
N HIS A 138 5.19 -7.16 2.31
CA HIS A 138 4.34 -7.13 3.49
C HIS A 138 3.40 -5.92 3.40
N HIS A 139 2.09 -6.15 3.60
CA HIS A 139 1.06 -5.12 3.44
C HIS A 139 1.28 -3.91 4.37
N ILE A 140 2.08 -4.06 5.43
CA ILE A 140 2.49 -2.96 6.33
C ILE A 140 3.19 -1.79 5.62
N ALA A 141 3.85 -2.06 4.50
CA ALA A 141 4.70 -1.12 3.75
C ALA A 141 4.17 -0.80 2.34
N VAL A 142 3.25 -1.63 1.82
CA VAL A 142 2.66 -1.49 0.50
C VAL A 142 1.16 -1.73 0.59
N ASP A 143 0.35 -0.86 0.01
CA ASP A 143 -1.09 -1.04 -0.13
C ASP A 143 -1.53 -1.14 -1.61
N GLY A 144 -2.84 -1.18 -1.86
CA GLY A 144 -3.38 -1.35 -3.21
C GLY A 144 -2.99 -0.24 -4.21
N LEU A 145 -2.78 1.00 -3.75
CA LEU A 145 -2.27 2.07 -4.60
C LEU A 145 -0.75 1.93 -4.79
N GLY A 146 -0.05 1.51 -3.75
CA GLY A 146 1.39 1.24 -3.78
C GLY A 146 1.81 0.18 -4.80
N ILE A 147 1.03 -0.89 -4.97
CA ILE A 147 1.34 -1.94 -5.97
C ILE A 147 1.47 -1.34 -7.37
N ARG A 148 0.46 -0.59 -7.82
CA ARG A 148 0.45 0.03 -9.15
C ARG A 148 1.60 1.01 -9.32
N ARG A 149 1.96 1.73 -8.26
CA ARG A 149 3.07 2.68 -8.30
C ARG A 149 4.41 1.97 -8.42
N PHE A 150 4.61 0.91 -7.63
CA PHE A 150 5.79 0.06 -7.75
C PHE A 150 5.94 -0.50 -9.15
N GLU A 151 4.86 -1.02 -9.75
CA GLU A 151 4.87 -1.54 -11.13
C GLU A 151 5.27 -0.47 -12.15
N GLN A 152 4.72 0.74 -12.05
CA GLN A 152 5.07 1.85 -12.93
C GLN A 152 6.56 2.21 -12.84
N ASP A 153 7.06 2.39 -11.62
CA ASP A 153 8.46 2.74 -11.41
C ASP A 153 9.38 1.59 -11.87
N PHE A 154 9.02 0.32 -11.58
CA PHE A 154 9.78 -0.85 -11.99
C PHE A 154 9.85 -1.04 -13.50
N ILE A 155 8.71 -0.93 -14.19
CA ILE A 155 8.65 -1.05 -15.65
C ILE A 155 9.41 0.11 -16.31
N GLY A 156 9.19 1.35 -15.85
CA GLY A 156 9.87 2.54 -16.38
C GLY A 156 11.39 2.46 -16.19
N THR A 157 11.87 2.02 -15.02
CA THR A 157 13.30 1.83 -14.80
C THR A 157 13.86 0.66 -15.61
N LEU A 158 13.14 -0.46 -15.73
CA LEU A 158 13.62 -1.65 -16.44
C LEU A 158 13.70 -1.44 -17.96
N LEU A 159 12.68 -0.81 -18.56
CA LEU A 159 12.57 -0.68 -20.02
C LEU A 159 13.15 0.64 -20.54
N GLU A 160 12.98 1.73 -19.80
CA GLU A 160 13.26 3.08 -20.30
C GLU A 160 14.47 3.72 -19.61
N GLY A 161 15.06 3.04 -18.62
CA GLY A 161 16.13 3.60 -17.79
C GLY A 161 15.69 4.84 -17.02
N GLN A 162 14.38 4.94 -16.74
CA GLN A 162 13.80 6.12 -16.11
C GLN A 162 14.37 6.34 -14.70
N GLU A 163 14.81 7.57 -14.43
CA GLU A 163 15.18 7.98 -13.07
C GLU A 163 13.94 8.16 -12.20
N ILE A 164 14.00 7.65 -10.97
CA ILE A 164 12.94 7.82 -9.97
C ILE A 164 13.33 8.99 -9.06
N ILE A 165 12.46 10.00 -8.97
CA ILE A 165 12.68 11.17 -8.11
C ILE A 165 12.13 10.87 -6.69
N PRO A 166 12.99 10.63 -5.68
CA PRO A 166 12.56 10.06 -4.38
C PRO A 166 11.71 11.00 -3.51
N GLN A 167 11.74 12.31 -3.77
CA GLN A 167 11.00 13.32 -3.01
C GLN A 167 9.59 13.59 -3.56
N ALA A 168 9.26 13.07 -4.75
CA ALA A 168 7.95 13.22 -5.39
C ALA A 168 7.11 11.93 -5.35
N SER A 169 7.70 10.80 -4.96
CA SER A 169 6.97 9.54 -4.81
C SER A 169 6.13 9.58 -3.53
N LEU A 170 4.81 9.61 -3.70
CA LEU A 170 3.89 9.28 -2.61
C LEU A 170 4.30 7.94 -1.98
N PRO A 171 4.20 7.78 -0.65
CA PRO A 171 4.58 6.54 0.00
C PRO A 171 3.78 5.37 -0.58
N LEU A 172 4.39 4.19 -0.69
CA LEU A 172 3.71 2.99 -1.20
C LEU A 172 2.61 2.47 -0.24
N SER A 173 2.54 3.02 0.97
CA SER A 173 1.42 2.81 1.89
C SER A 173 0.87 4.14 2.40
N GLY A 174 -0.45 4.28 2.40
CA GLY A 174 -1.15 5.45 2.90
C GLY A 174 -1.39 5.48 4.41
N TYR A 175 -1.05 4.43 5.17
CA TYR A 175 -1.46 4.32 6.58
C TYR A 175 -1.08 5.53 7.43
N ARG A 176 0.14 6.01 7.25
CA ARG A 176 0.64 7.16 7.99
C ARG A 176 -0.07 8.45 7.57
N ALA A 177 -0.14 8.71 6.26
CA ALA A 177 -0.86 9.87 5.73
C ALA A 177 -2.33 9.89 6.17
N ILE A 178 -3.00 8.73 6.22
CA ILE A 178 -4.38 8.61 6.72
C ILE A 178 -4.44 8.97 8.21
N CYS A 179 -3.52 8.45 9.04
CA CYS A 179 -3.48 8.80 10.46
C CYS A 179 -3.20 10.28 10.71
N GLU A 180 -2.30 10.89 9.93
CA GLU A 180 -2.02 12.32 10.00
C GLU A 180 -3.25 13.14 9.62
N LEU A 181 -3.94 12.80 8.52
CA LEU A 181 -5.19 13.45 8.12
C LEU A 181 -6.31 13.29 9.17
N GLN A 182 -6.39 12.12 9.82
CA GLN A 182 -7.35 11.85 10.89
C GLN A 182 -7.04 12.62 12.18
N GLY A 183 -5.76 12.77 12.53
CA GLY A 183 -5.31 13.56 13.67
C GLY A 183 -5.64 15.06 13.52
N HIS A 184 -5.73 15.55 12.28
CA HIS A 184 -6.15 16.91 11.94
C HIS A 184 -7.65 17.03 11.60
N SER A 185 -8.41 15.94 11.69
CA SER A 185 -9.84 15.96 11.36
C SER A 185 -10.64 16.61 12.49
N ALA A 186 -11.59 17.48 12.11
CA ALA A 186 -12.51 18.14 13.02
C ALA A 186 -13.16 17.13 13.96
N ALA A 187 -13.36 17.51 15.23
CA ALA A 187 -13.97 16.62 16.22
C ALA A 187 -15.33 16.11 15.70
N PRO A 188 -15.77 14.89 16.05
CA PRO A 188 -17.04 14.34 15.56
C PRO A 188 -18.26 15.25 15.78
N ALA A 189 -18.25 16.06 16.85
CA ALA A 189 -19.26 17.07 17.13
C ALA A 189 -19.24 18.24 16.12
N GLU A 190 -18.06 18.68 15.71
CA GLU A 190 -17.86 19.74 14.73
C GLU A 190 -18.23 19.29 13.31
N VAL A 191 -17.90 18.04 12.95
CA VAL A 191 -18.36 17.42 11.69
C VAL A 191 -19.90 17.31 11.69
N LYS A 192 -20.49 16.86 12.79
CA LYS A 192 -21.96 16.78 12.94
C LYS A 192 -22.62 18.16 12.82
N GLU A 193 -22.10 19.18 13.50
CA GLU A 193 -22.61 20.55 13.40
C GLU A 193 -22.44 21.12 11.99
N ARG A 194 -21.32 20.85 11.32
CA ARG A 194 -21.08 21.28 9.94
C ARG A 194 -22.03 20.59 8.96
N LEU A 195 -22.31 19.30 9.14
CA LEU A 195 -23.32 18.56 8.37
C LEU A 195 -24.74 19.07 8.63
N LEU A 196 -25.05 19.42 9.89
CA LEU A 196 -26.33 20.02 10.26
C LEU A 196 -26.49 21.44 9.68
N ARG A 197 -25.41 22.23 9.59
CA ARG A 197 -25.41 23.54 8.90
C ARG A 197 -25.59 23.40 7.40
N LEU A 198 -24.95 22.41 6.76
CA LEU A 198 -25.15 22.11 5.33
C LEU A 198 -26.59 21.70 5.03
N ARG A 199 -27.26 20.97 5.94
CA ARG A 199 -28.70 20.65 5.82
C ARG A 199 -29.61 21.87 6.01
N ARG A 200 -29.14 22.92 6.67
CA ARG A 200 -29.90 24.16 6.92
C ARG A 200 -29.68 25.20 5.82
N CYS A 201 -28.63 25.06 5.00
CA CYS A 201 -28.58 25.71 3.70
C CYS A 201 -29.63 25.05 2.80
N SER A 202 -30.73 25.78 2.56
CA SER A 202 -31.84 25.32 1.73
C SER A 202 -31.33 24.90 0.34
N PRO A 203 -31.93 23.88 -0.30
CA PRO A 203 -31.69 23.60 -1.71
C PRO A 203 -32.42 24.66 -2.54
N ASP A 204 -31.84 25.87 -2.64
CA ASP A 204 -32.16 26.74 -3.76
C ASP A 204 -31.51 26.13 -5.00
N LEU A 205 -32.29 25.25 -5.65
CA LEU A 205 -32.28 24.90 -7.07
C LEU A 205 -30.91 24.91 -7.76
N LEU A 206 -30.13 23.85 -7.57
CA LEU A 206 -29.34 23.37 -8.71
C LEU A 206 -30.31 22.58 -9.59
N PRO A 207 -30.46 22.94 -10.89
CA PRO A 207 -31.32 22.19 -11.78
C PRO A 207 -30.82 20.75 -11.84
N VAL A 208 -31.69 19.80 -11.51
CA VAL A 208 -31.44 18.40 -11.80
C VAL A 208 -31.33 18.30 -13.32
N PRO A 209 -30.20 17.86 -13.90
CA PRO A 209 -30.13 17.67 -15.34
C PRO A 209 -31.19 16.63 -15.73
N GLU A 210 -32.13 17.04 -16.59
CA GLU A 210 -33.12 16.13 -17.16
C GLU A 210 -32.36 15.03 -17.94
N GLY A 211 -32.56 13.76 -17.55
CA GLY A 211 -31.92 12.61 -18.20
C GLY A 211 -31.02 11.72 -17.32
N LEU A 212 -31.27 11.62 -16.01
CA LEU A 212 -30.58 10.61 -15.18
C LEU A 212 -30.90 9.19 -15.68
N PRO A 213 -29.89 8.32 -15.90
CA PRO A 213 -30.12 6.91 -16.23
C PRO A 213 -30.93 6.23 -15.11
N SER A 214 -31.78 5.27 -15.50
CA SER A 214 -32.75 4.56 -14.64
C SER A 214 -32.19 4.02 -13.31
N CYS A 215 -30.88 3.82 -13.20
CA CYS A 215 -30.21 3.31 -12.00
C CYS A 215 -30.06 4.33 -10.85
N LEU A 216 -30.25 5.63 -11.12
CA LEU A 216 -30.07 6.70 -10.13
C LEU A 216 -31.38 7.35 -9.67
N GLN A 217 -32.53 6.81 -10.09
CA GLN A 217 -33.82 7.30 -9.62
C GLN A 217 -34.09 6.81 -8.20
N PRO A 218 -34.47 7.69 -7.25
CA PRO A 218 -34.85 7.27 -5.91
C PRO A 218 -36.07 6.34 -5.98
N PRO A 219 -36.14 5.29 -5.14
CA PRO A 219 -37.23 4.34 -5.19
C PRO A 219 -38.57 5.03 -4.93
N ALA A 220 -39.58 4.68 -5.73
CA ALA A 220 -40.93 5.22 -5.59
C ALA A 220 -41.43 5.00 -4.16
N ARG A 221 -41.83 6.10 -3.52
CA ARG A 221 -42.34 6.12 -2.15
C ARG A 221 -43.65 5.32 -2.10
N LYS A 222 -43.58 4.04 -1.70
CA LYS A 222 -44.79 3.23 -1.45
C LYS A 222 -45.58 3.92 -0.34
N ARG A 223 -46.77 4.45 -0.66
CA ARG A 223 -47.74 4.88 0.34
C ARG A 223 -48.12 3.65 1.15
N SER A 224 -47.83 3.67 2.46
CA SER A 224 -48.30 2.66 3.39
C SER A 224 -49.83 2.67 3.39
N SER A 225 -50.44 1.59 2.91
CA SER A 225 -51.87 1.33 3.10
C SER A 225 -52.11 1.07 4.58
N SER A 226 -53.07 1.80 5.14
CA SER A 226 -53.62 1.66 6.48
C SER A 226 -54.06 0.22 6.78
N TRP A 227 -53.68 -0.28 7.96
CA TRP A 227 -54.24 -1.51 8.54
C TRP A 227 -55.67 -1.23 9.05
N PRO A 228 -56.66 -2.10 8.78
CA PRO A 228 -57.97 -1.99 9.40
C PRO A 228 -57.96 -2.66 10.78
N TYR A 229 -58.57 -2.01 11.76
CA TYR A 229 -58.90 -2.58 13.06
C TYR A 229 -59.95 -3.70 12.91
N GLY A 230 -59.80 -4.75 13.71
CA GLY A 230 -60.76 -5.83 13.98
C GLY A 230 -60.28 -6.63 15.18
#